data_AF-A0A9P0IRI4-F1
#
_entry.id   AF-A0A9P0IRI4-F1
#
_cell.length_a   1.000
_cell.length_b   1.000
_cell.length_c   1.000
_cell.angle_alpha   90.00
_cell.angle_beta   90.00
_cell.angle_gamma   90.00
#
_symmetry.space_group_name_H-M   'P 1'
#
loop_
_entity.id
_entity.type
_entity.pdbx_description
1 polymer ?
#
loop_
_entity_poly.entity_id
_entity_poly.type
_entity_poly.pdbx_seq_one_letter_code
_entity_poly.pdbx_strand_id
1 'polypeptide(L)'
;MKRLIRNKRNIYVPSWNRIALVCLFSLQIIKTVSTQSTKENIILEEDVRQIRALETQEAQTDSAFDSCPMCNLSEMPMDLAEKINEISDVDIFIQDFVDTTNSLSNVSSTFTHPANRKRRAAASNQLRQATCQPVDTVISLIPKDERDPTIYYFPSCVIVKQCGGCCAHSGTSCTPTDETEKQITVKKTKFVNEPKLANLGDVTMTIKEHNKCKCLCKKSASDCNGLQRFIRSQCRCECTNSKEADQCAQNPKKLFDSNSCACVCRDTKYCDHGLRFDQETCLCQPTG
;
A
#
# COMPACT_ATOMS: atom_id res chain seq x y z
N MET A 1 25.08 -23.53 86.51
CA MET A 1 26.56 -23.65 86.59
C MET A 1 27.11 -23.59 85.17
N LYS A 2 27.51 -22.41 84.68
CA LYS A 2 28.93 -21.98 84.54
C LYS A 2 29.85 -23.02 83.91
N ARG A 3 30.30 -22.73 82.67
CA ARG A 3 31.70 -22.72 82.15
C ARG A 3 31.67 -23.07 80.65
N LEU A 4 31.82 -22.11 79.72
CA LEU A 4 33.08 -21.52 79.24
C LEU A 4 34.22 -22.54 79.15
N ILE A 5 34.76 -22.78 77.94
CA ILE A 5 36.20 -22.75 77.63
C ILE A 5 36.42 -22.76 76.11
N ARG A 6 37.41 -21.96 75.72
CA ARG A 6 37.97 -21.67 74.39
C ARG A 6 38.83 -22.84 73.85
N ASN A 7 38.74 -23.02 72.52
CA ASN A 7 39.82 -23.10 71.52
C ASN A 7 40.87 -24.24 71.58
N LYS A 8 40.98 -25.01 70.47
CA LYS A 8 42.25 -25.55 69.92
C LYS A 8 42.08 -26.07 68.49
N ARG A 9 43.03 -25.70 67.61
CA ARG A 9 43.21 -26.13 66.21
C ARG A 9 43.67 -27.60 66.16
N ASN A 10 43.26 -28.38 65.14
CA ASN A 10 44.07 -28.80 63.97
C ASN A 10 43.46 -30.02 63.21
N ILE A 11 43.45 -29.93 61.88
CA ILE A 11 43.71 -30.96 60.83
C ILE A 11 42.85 -32.26 60.81
N TYR A 12 42.10 -32.49 59.72
CA TYR A 12 42.28 -33.54 58.67
C TYR A 12 40.97 -33.81 57.87
N VAL A 13 41.13 -34.06 56.57
CA VAL A 13 40.17 -34.43 55.47
C VAL A 13 39.63 -35.88 55.70
N PRO A 14 38.62 -36.52 55.02
CA PRO A 14 37.99 -36.28 53.69
C PRO A 14 36.44 -36.52 53.64
N SER A 15 35.71 -36.31 52.54
CA SER A 15 35.40 -37.33 51.53
C SER A 15 34.43 -36.75 50.47
N TRP A 16 34.85 -36.82 49.21
CA TRP A 16 34.11 -36.39 48.03
C TRP A 16 33.19 -37.52 47.55
N ASN A 17 31.86 -37.36 47.62
CA ASN A 17 30.96 -38.27 46.88
C ASN A 17 29.52 -37.78 46.61
N ARG A 18 29.30 -36.47 46.34
CA ARG A 18 27.95 -35.97 45.96
C ARG A 18 27.87 -34.99 44.79
N ILE A 19 28.98 -34.63 44.15
CA ILE A 19 28.98 -33.62 43.07
C ILE A 19 28.88 -34.27 41.67
N ALA A 20 29.18 -35.55 41.51
CA ALA A 20 29.21 -36.20 40.19
C ALA A 20 27.82 -36.46 39.55
N LEU A 21 26.74 -36.52 40.34
CA LEU A 21 25.39 -36.83 39.83
C LEU A 21 24.60 -35.61 39.33
N VAL A 22 24.94 -34.39 39.79
CA VAL A 22 24.25 -33.18 39.34
C VAL A 22 24.80 -32.69 38.00
N CYS A 23 26.11 -32.87 37.73
CA CYS A 23 26.73 -32.42 36.49
C CYS A 23 26.28 -33.21 35.23
N LEU A 24 25.95 -34.50 35.36
CA LEU A 24 25.53 -35.32 34.22
C LEU A 24 24.12 -34.97 33.74
N PHE A 25 23.19 -34.63 34.66
CA PHE A 25 21.85 -34.18 34.28
C PHE A 25 21.86 -32.78 33.65
N SER A 26 22.71 -31.86 34.11
CA SER A 26 22.84 -30.52 33.51
C SER A 26 23.44 -30.55 32.09
N LEU A 27 24.37 -31.46 31.80
CA LEU A 27 24.97 -31.59 30.46
C LEU A 27 24.01 -32.25 29.44
N GLN A 28 23.15 -33.17 29.87
CA GLN A 28 22.11 -33.76 29.01
C GLN A 28 21.05 -32.72 28.60
N ILE A 29 20.63 -31.85 29.53
CA ILE A 29 19.61 -30.81 29.27
C ILE A 29 20.16 -29.68 28.38
N ILE A 30 21.43 -29.28 28.55
CA ILE A 30 22.04 -28.26 27.67
C ILE A 30 22.18 -28.80 26.23
N LYS A 31 22.49 -30.09 26.05
CA LYS A 31 22.55 -30.71 24.71
C LYS A 31 21.18 -30.83 24.06
N THR A 32 20.11 -31.12 24.80
CA THR A 32 18.75 -31.17 24.24
C THR A 32 18.22 -29.77 23.91
N VAL A 33 18.42 -28.77 24.78
CA VAL A 33 18.00 -27.38 24.52
C VAL A 33 18.79 -26.76 23.36
N SER A 34 20.11 -27.01 23.26
CA SER A 34 20.94 -26.53 22.15
C SER A 34 20.58 -27.20 20.82
N THR A 35 20.20 -28.48 20.80
CA THR A 35 19.79 -29.17 19.57
C THR A 35 18.35 -28.88 19.15
N GLN A 36 17.48 -28.49 20.09
CA GLN A 36 16.11 -28.08 19.82
C GLN A 36 16.06 -26.63 19.30
N SER A 37 16.87 -25.74 19.88
CA SER A 37 17.05 -24.34 19.42
C SER A 37 17.77 -24.24 18.07
N THR A 38 18.73 -25.12 17.76
CA THR A 38 19.34 -25.15 16.42
C THR A 38 18.41 -25.76 15.38
N LYS A 39 17.60 -26.77 15.72
CA LYS A 39 16.59 -27.31 14.79
C LYS A 39 15.49 -26.30 14.47
N GLU A 40 14.97 -25.57 15.45
CA GLU A 40 13.99 -24.49 15.21
C GLU A 40 14.60 -23.32 14.40
N ASN A 41 15.86 -22.95 14.65
CA ASN A 41 16.56 -21.92 13.84
C ASN A 41 16.90 -22.40 12.42
N ILE A 42 17.19 -23.68 12.21
CA ILE A 42 17.44 -24.26 10.88
C ILE A 42 16.12 -24.34 10.08
N ILE A 43 15.00 -24.71 10.73
CA ILE A 43 13.68 -24.73 10.10
C ILE A 43 13.25 -23.30 9.71
N LEU A 44 13.49 -22.30 10.57
CA LEU A 44 13.24 -20.89 10.26
C LEU A 44 14.14 -20.35 9.12
N GLU A 45 15.40 -20.76 9.02
CA GLU A 45 16.28 -20.36 7.91
C GLU A 45 15.91 -21.01 6.56
N GLU A 46 15.41 -22.24 6.58
CA GLU A 46 15.01 -22.99 5.39
C GLU A 46 13.66 -22.45 4.87
N ASP A 47 12.74 -22.08 5.76
CA ASP A 47 11.48 -21.39 5.43
C ASP A 47 11.72 -19.97 4.91
N VAL A 48 12.66 -19.20 5.47
CA VAL A 48 13.03 -17.86 4.95
C VAL A 48 13.71 -17.95 3.58
N ARG A 49 14.48 -19.02 3.30
CA ARG A 49 15.02 -19.30 1.97
C ARG A 49 13.93 -19.68 0.97
N GLN A 50 12.91 -20.45 1.39
CA GLN A 50 11.75 -20.75 0.54
C GLN A 50 10.85 -19.52 0.30
N ILE A 51 10.66 -18.66 1.29
CA ILE A 51 9.92 -17.39 1.15
C ILE A 51 10.66 -16.45 0.19
N ARG A 52 11.99 -16.30 0.31
CA ARG A 52 12.77 -15.53 -0.67
C ARG A 52 12.74 -16.13 -2.07
N ALA A 53 12.73 -17.46 -2.20
CA ALA A 53 12.60 -18.14 -3.49
C ALA A 53 11.23 -17.90 -4.15
N LEU A 54 10.16 -17.78 -3.36
CA LEU A 54 8.81 -17.39 -3.82
C LEU A 54 8.71 -15.89 -4.15
N GLU A 55 9.35 -15.01 -3.38
CA GLU A 55 9.41 -13.57 -3.66
C GLU A 55 10.18 -13.28 -4.97
N THR A 56 11.20 -14.06 -5.33
CA THR A 56 11.87 -13.93 -6.64
C THR A 56 11.02 -14.35 -7.83
N GLN A 57 9.90 -15.07 -7.64
CA GLN A 57 8.99 -15.46 -8.72
C GLN A 57 7.90 -14.43 -9.00
N GLU A 58 7.63 -13.50 -8.07
CA GLU A 58 6.69 -12.37 -8.29
C GLU A 58 7.35 -11.13 -8.94
N ALA A 59 8.68 -11.12 -9.08
CA ALA A 59 9.43 -9.99 -9.65
C ALA A 59 9.78 -10.14 -11.14
N GLN A 60 9.29 -11.18 -11.84
CA GLN A 60 9.72 -11.48 -13.21
C GLN A 60 8.63 -12.09 -14.10
N THR A 61 7.44 -11.50 -14.12
CA THR A 61 6.48 -11.66 -15.24
C THR A 61 5.75 -10.35 -15.56
N ASP A 62 6.48 -9.24 -15.71
CA ASP A 62 5.92 -7.95 -16.17
C ASP A 62 6.53 -7.47 -17.50
N SER A 63 7.07 -8.37 -18.33
CA SER A 63 7.70 -7.99 -19.61
C SER A 63 7.26 -8.81 -20.83
N ALA A 64 6.12 -9.49 -20.77
CA ALA A 64 5.53 -10.18 -21.93
C ALA A 64 4.03 -9.90 -22.07
N PHE A 65 3.66 -8.62 -22.05
CA PHE A 65 2.38 -8.15 -22.58
C PHE A 65 2.55 -6.91 -23.46
N ASP A 66 3.67 -6.84 -24.18
CA ASP A 66 3.88 -5.81 -25.20
C ASP A 66 3.62 -6.39 -26.59
N SER A 67 2.34 -6.58 -26.88
CA SER A 67 1.78 -6.60 -28.23
C SER A 67 0.27 -6.76 -28.14
N CYS A 68 -0.40 -5.71 -27.66
CA CYS A 68 -1.77 -5.45 -28.06
C CYS A 68 -1.74 -4.51 -29.28
N PRO A 69 -1.73 -5.04 -30.53
CA PRO A 69 -1.61 -4.21 -31.74
C PRO A 69 -2.83 -3.32 -32.03
N MET A 70 -3.83 -3.29 -31.13
CA MET A 70 -5.02 -2.44 -31.23
C MET A 70 -5.50 -1.94 -29.85
N CYS A 71 -4.58 -1.72 -28.90
CA CYS A 71 -4.92 -0.97 -27.69
C CYS A 71 -4.72 0.52 -27.96
N ASN A 72 -5.48 1.08 -28.91
CA ASN A 72 -5.81 2.51 -28.80
C ASN A 72 -6.81 2.59 -27.64
N LEU A 73 -6.29 2.49 -26.41
CA LEU A 73 -7.06 2.56 -25.17
C LEU A 73 -7.62 3.97 -25.08
N SER A 74 -8.73 4.17 -25.78
CA SER A 74 -9.61 5.29 -25.48
C SER A 74 -10.04 5.09 -24.04
N GLU A 75 -9.51 5.94 -23.16
CA GLU A 75 -9.94 5.99 -21.77
C GLU A 75 -11.48 6.05 -21.74
N MET A 76 -12.08 5.37 -20.76
CA MET A 76 -13.53 5.38 -20.57
C MET A 76 -14.02 6.84 -20.53
N PRO A 77 -15.01 7.24 -21.33
CA PRO A 77 -15.54 8.60 -21.28
C PRO A 77 -16.03 8.95 -19.87
N MET A 78 -15.73 10.15 -19.38
CA MET A 78 -16.14 10.57 -18.04
C MET A 78 -17.65 10.51 -17.81
N ASP A 79 -18.46 10.87 -18.82
CA ASP A 79 -19.92 10.85 -18.71
C ASP A 79 -20.46 9.42 -18.48
N LEU A 80 -19.78 8.41 -19.03
CA LEU A 80 -20.12 7.00 -18.81
C LEU A 80 -19.71 6.58 -17.39
N ALA A 81 -18.50 6.96 -16.96
CA ALA A 81 -18.00 6.67 -15.62
C ALA A 81 -18.87 7.31 -14.53
N GLU A 82 -19.36 8.54 -14.73
CA GLU A 82 -20.26 9.22 -13.80
C GLU A 82 -21.55 8.43 -13.56
N LYS A 83 -22.16 7.88 -14.62
CA LYS A 83 -23.35 7.04 -14.47
C LYS A 83 -23.06 5.73 -13.74
N ILE A 84 -21.92 5.10 -14.04
CA ILE A 84 -21.51 3.85 -13.39
C ILE A 84 -21.26 4.08 -11.88
N ASN A 85 -20.76 5.24 -11.48
CA ASN A 85 -20.50 5.57 -10.07
C ASN A 85 -21.77 5.57 -9.18
N GLU A 86 -22.95 5.69 -9.78
CA GLU A 86 -24.23 5.68 -9.06
C GLU A 86 -24.76 4.27 -8.79
N ILE A 87 -24.14 3.24 -9.37
CA ILE A 87 -24.63 1.86 -9.30
C ILE A 87 -23.85 1.06 -8.26
N SER A 88 -24.60 0.41 -7.37
CA SER A 88 -24.06 -0.55 -6.39
C SER A 88 -24.42 -2.00 -6.70
N ASP A 89 -25.45 -2.23 -7.53
CA ASP A 89 -26.01 -3.55 -7.78
C ASP A 89 -25.53 -4.10 -9.13
N VAL A 90 -24.97 -5.31 -9.12
CA VAL A 90 -24.43 -5.96 -10.31
C VAL A 90 -25.51 -6.24 -11.37
N ASP A 91 -26.74 -6.55 -10.96
CA ASP A 91 -27.81 -6.85 -11.92
C ASP A 91 -28.24 -5.57 -12.66
N ILE A 92 -28.26 -4.42 -11.96
CA ILE A 92 -28.50 -3.10 -12.56
C ILE A 92 -27.36 -2.74 -13.52
N PHE A 93 -26.10 -2.95 -13.11
CA PHE A 93 -24.95 -2.69 -13.97
C PHE A 93 -25.02 -3.48 -15.29
N ILE A 94 -25.34 -4.77 -15.21
CA ILE A 94 -25.46 -5.62 -16.41
C ILE A 94 -26.58 -5.12 -17.30
N GLN A 95 -27.75 -4.81 -16.72
CA GLN A 95 -28.90 -4.35 -17.46
C GLN A 95 -28.64 -3.03 -18.21
N ASP A 96 -27.94 -2.09 -17.57
CA ASP A 96 -27.81 -0.73 -18.09
C ASP A 96 -26.54 -0.51 -18.94
N PHE A 97 -25.47 -1.28 -18.71
CA PHE A 97 -24.14 -1.01 -19.27
C PHE A 97 -23.48 -2.17 -20.01
N VAL A 98 -23.98 -3.40 -19.88
CA VAL A 98 -23.37 -4.58 -20.52
C VAL A 98 -24.17 -5.00 -21.74
N ASP A 99 -23.60 -4.77 -22.93
CA ASP A 99 -24.13 -5.35 -24.16
C ASP A 99 -23.72 -6.82 -24.26
N THR A 100 -24.64 -7.70 -23.88
CA THR A 100 -24.46 -9.16 -23.95
C THR A 100 -24.40 -9.71 -25.38
N THR A 101 -24.67 -8.90 -26.40
CA THR A 101 -24.61 -9.31 -27.82
C THR A 101 -23.23 -9.11 -28.44
N ASN A 102 -22.41 -8.21 -27.88
CA ASN A 102 -21.06 -7.87 -28.35
C ASN A 102 -19.97 -8.48 -27.45
N SER A 103 -20.07 -9.77 -27.13
CA SER A 103 -19.05 -10.47 -26.35
C SER A 103 -17.75 -10.60 -27.16
N LEU A 104 -16.75 -9.79 -26.83
CA LEU A 104 -15.41 -9.80 -27.43
C LEU A 104 -14.55 -11.00 -27.01
N SER A 105 -15.16 -12.01 -26.36
CA SER A 105 -14.47 -13.21 -25.91
C SER A 105 -15.02 -14.46 -26.61
N ASN A 106 -14.11 -15.24 -27.23
CA ASN A 106 -14.29 -16.67 -27.50
C ASN A 106 -14.21 -17.50 -26.20
N VAL A 107 -14.47 -16.88 -25.05
CA VAL A 107 -14.49 -17.55 -23.76
C VAL A 107 -15.93 -18.01 -23.56
N SER A 108 -16.15 -19.30 -23.73
CA SER A 108 -17.39 -19.98 -23.38
C SER A 108 -17.68 -19.71 -21.89
N SER A 109 -18.44 -18.66 -21.65
CA SER A 109 -18.72 -18.15 -20.32
C SER A 109 -19.85 -18.99 -19.74
N THR A 110 -19.51 -19.98 -18.93
CA THR A 110 -20.47 -20.73 -18.09
C THR A 110 -21.05 -19.86 -16.95
N PHE A 111 -20.80 -18.55 -16.95
CA PHE A 111 -21.49 -17.58 -16.11
C PHE A 111 -22.91 -17.33 -16.65
N THR A 112 -23.77 -18.31 -16.41
CA THR A 112 -25.21 -18.12 -16.48
C THR A 112 -25.60 -17.22 -15.31
N HIS A 113 -25.78 -15.92 -15.56
CA HIS A 113 -26.69 -15.15 -14.71
C HIS A 113 -28.04 -15.85 -14.80
N PRO A 114 -28.64 -16.30 -13.69
CA PRO A 114 -29.90 -17.02 -13.72
C PRO A 114 -31.05 -16.06 -14.04
N ALA A 115 -31.12 -15.60 -15.29
CA ALA A 115 -32.33 -15.08 -15.88
C ALA A 115 -33.36 -16.22 -15.83
N ASN A 116 -34.45 -16.02 -15.08
CA ASN A 116 -35.54 -16.99 -14.85
C ASN A 116 -35.34 -18.10 -13.79
N ARG A 117 -34.87 -17.78 -12.58
CA ARG A 117 -35.38 -18.48 -11.39
C ARG A 117 -36.28 -17.56 -10.58
N LYS A 118 -37.57 -17.90 -10.48
CA LYS A 118 -38.49 -17.41 -9.45
C LYS A 118 -37.79 -17.57 -8.08
N ARG A 119 -37.22 -16.48 -7.55
CA ARG A 119 -36.42 -16.51 -6.33
C ARG A 119 -37.35 -16.44 -5.11
N ARG A 120 -37.58 -17.60 -4.50
CA ARG A 120 -37.93 -17.68 -3.08
C ARG A 120 -36.90 -16.86 -2.30
N ALA A 121 -37.40 -15.92 -1.50
CA ALA A 121 -36.62 -15.08 -0.61
C ALA A 121 -35.81 -15.92 0.38
N ALA A 122 -34.52 -16.05 0.11
CA ALA A 122 -33.50 -16.05 1.14
C ALA A 122 -32.60 -14.87 0.78
N ALA A 123 -32.38 -13.95 1.72
CA ALA A 123 -31.57 -12.75 1.53
C ALA A 123 -30.26 -13.12 0.84
N SER A 124 -30.15 -12.80 -0.45
CA SER A 124 -28.95 -13.08 -1.24
C SER A 124 -27.86 -12.18 -0.66
N ASN A 125 -26.82 -12.77 -0.08
CA ASN A 125 -25.53 -12.13 0.22
C ASN A 125 -24.86 -11.73 -1.11
N GLN A 126 -25.52 -10.89 -1.89
CA GLN A 126 -25.03 -10.38 -3.16
C GLN A 126 -24.06 -9.26 -2.84
N LEU A 127 -22.80 -9.44 -3.25
CA LEU A 127 -21.77 -8.42 -3.11
C LEU A 127 -22.24 -7.17 -3.86
N ARG A 128 -22.23 -6.03 -3.15
CA ARG A 128 -22.54 -4.71 -3.72
C ARG A 128 -21.24 -3.94 -3.93
N GLN A 129 -21.18 -3.18 -5.00
CA GLN A 129 -20.09 -2.24 -5.23
C GLN A 129 -20.15 -1.14 -4.17
N ALA A 130 -18.99 -0.86 -3.55
CA ALA A 130 -18.84 0.26 -2.64
C ALA A 130 -18.82 1.56 -3.46
N THR A 131 -19.94 2.27 -3.51
CA THR A 131 -20.03 3.58 -4.17
C THR A 131 -19.28 4.65 -3.36
N CYS A 132 -18.85 5.72 -4.02
CA CYS A 132 -18.13 6.82 -3.36
C CYS A 132 -19.04 7.59 -2.40
N GLN A 133 -18.88 7.37 -1.09
CA GLN A 133 -19.68 7.99 -0.05
C GLN A 133 -18.92 8.07 1.30
N PRO A 134 -19.39 8.86 2.28
CA PRO A 134 -18.83 8.84 3.62
C PRO A 134 -19.04 7.47 4.28
N VAL A 135 -17.95 6.85 4.73
CA VAL A 135 -17.93 5.55 5.42
C VAL A 135 -17.20 5.66 6.76
N ASP A 136 -17.64 4.88 7.72
CA ASP A 136 -17.02 4.81 9.05
C ASP A 136 -15.59 4.26 8.93
N THR A 137 -14.61 5.08 9.31
CA THR A 137 -13.18 4.79 9.17
C THR A 137 -12.47 5.05 10.49
N VAL A 138 -11.53 4.17 10.83
CA VAL A 138 -10.69 4.32 12.04
C VAL A 138 -9.56 5.29 11.75
N ILE A 139 -9.46 6.37 12.53
CA ILE A 139 -8.38 7.35 12.48
C ILE A 139 -7.55 7.29 13.76
N SER A 140 -6.22 7.23 13.61
CA SER A 140 -5.28 7.33 14.72
C SER A 140 -5.23 8.75 15.29
N LEU A 141 -5.25 8.85 16.61
CA LEU A 141 -5.05 10.10 17.35
C LEU A 141 -3.63 10.21 17.93
N ILE A 142 -2.72 9.31 17.54
CA ILE A 142 -1.30 9.41 17.90
C ILE A 142 -0.62 10.40 16.93
N PRO A 143 0.00 11.49 17.42
CA PRO A 143 0.74 12.41 16.56
C PRO A 143 1.85 11.70 15.79
N LYS A 144 2.02 12.03 14.50
CA LYS A 144 3.04 11.38 13.63
C LYS A 144 4.48 11.63 14.09
N ASP A 145 4.69 12.70 14.83
CA ASP A 145 5.96 13.13 15.40
C ASP A 145 6.23 12.56 16.79
N GLU A 146 5.27 11.84 17.40
CA GLU A 146 5.52 11.14 18.66
C GLU A 146 6.45 9.95 18.42
N ARG A 147 7.62 9.99 19.08
CA ARG A 147 8.67 8.96 18.95
C ARG A 147 8.97 8.24 20.26
N ASP A 148 8.50 8.75 21.40
CA ASP A 148 8.76 8.12 22.70
C ASP A 148 7.84 6.89 22.86
N PRO A 149 8.40 5.66 22.85
CA PRO A 149 7.60 4.44 22.93
C PRO A 149 6.96 4.22 24.30
N THR A 150 7.31 5.04 25.29
CA THR A 150 6.69 5.00 26.62
C THR A 150 5.44 5.87 26.71
N ILE A 151 5.16 6.70 25.70
CA ILE A 151 3.98 7.55 25.65
C ILE A 151 2.78 6.77 25.12
N TYR A 152 1.63 6.95 25.76
CA TYR A 152 0.37 6.37 25.35
C TYR A 152 -0.76 7.42 25.33
N TYR A 153 -1.57 7.39 24.27
CA TYR A 153 -2.73 8.26 24.08
C TYR A 153 -4.01 7.45 24.24
N PHE A 154 -4.96 7.93 25.05
CA PHE A 154 -6.28 7.31 25.20
C PHE A 154 -7.41 8.30 24.91
N PRO A 155 -8.35 7.99 24.00
CA PRO A 155 -8.29 6.88 23.04
C PRO A 155 -7.14 7.05 22.05
N SER A 156 -6.56 5.94 21.57
CA SER A 156 -5.48 5.97 20.56
C SER A 156 -6.01 6.09 19.14
N CYS A 157 -7.26 5.70 18.91
CA CYS A 157 -7.96 5.85 17.64
C CYS A 157 -9.47 6.03 17.86
N VAL A 158 -10.15 6.61 16.88
CA VAL A 158 -11.60 6.85 16.88
C VAL A 158 -12.20 6.52 15.52
N ILE A 159 -13.50 6.24 15.49
CA ILE A 159 -14.26 6.07 14.26
C ILE A 159 -14.84 7.42 13.85
N VAL A 160 -14.58 7.84 12.62
CA VAL A 160 -15.23 9.01 11.99
C VAL A 160 -15.54 8.73 10.53
N LYS A 161 -16.43 9.53 9.95
CA LYS A 161 -16.74 9.43 8.53
C LYS A 161 -15.61 9.99 7.69
N GLN A 162 -15.13 9.17 6.77
CA GLN A 162 -14.15 9.52 5.73
C GLN A 162 -14.70 9.09 4.38
N CYS A 163 -14.22 9.69 3.29
CA CYS A 163 -14.67 9.30 1.96
C CYS A 163 -14.05 7.96 1.60
N GLY A 164 -14.90 7.01 1.19
CA GLY A 164 -14.48 5.69 0.74
C GLY A 164 -15.37 5.17 -0.37
N GLY A 165 -14.93 4.09 -1.00
CA GLY A 165 -15.58 3.50 -2.17
C GLY A 165 -14.77 3.68 -3.45
N CYS A 166 -15.32 3.14 -4.54
CA CYS A 166 -14.67 3.06 -5.84
C CYS A 166 -15.24 4.08 -6.82
N CYS A 167 -14.38 4.56 -7.71
CA CYS A 167 -14.77 5.38 -8.86
C CYS A 167 -14.44 4.62 -10.16
N ALA A 168 -15.31 4.72 -11.16
CA ALA A 168 -15.22 3.98 -12.41
C ALA A 168 -14.10 4.48 -13.33
N HIS A 169 -13.76 5.77 -13.28
CA HIS A 169 -12.70 6.35 -14.10
C HIS A 169 -11.34 6.30 -13.40
N SER A 170 -10.31 5.78 -14.07
CA SER A 170 -8.95 5.64 -13.54
C SER A 170 -8.32 6.97 -13.08
N GLY A 171 -8.64 8.06 -13.78
CA GLY A 171 -8.21 9.43 -13.47
C GLY A 171 -8.93 10.08 -12.29
N THR A 172 -9.93 9.41 -11.68
CA THR A 172 -10.72 9.96 -10.57
C THR A 172 -10.44 9.26 -9.24
N SER A 173 -10.70 9.97 -8.14
CA SER A 173 -10.64 9.47 -6.76
C SER A 173 -11.86 9.92 -5.98
N CYS A 174 -12.27 9.13 -4.98
CA CYS A 174 -13.35 9.51 -4.07
C CYS A 174 -12.85 10.57 -3.09
N THR A 175 -13.34 11.80 -3.23
CA THR A 175 -12.82 12.99 -2.53
C THR A 175 -13.95 13.72 -1.79
N PRO A 176 -13.70 14.28 -0.59
CA PRO A 176 -14.69 15.08 0.12
C PRO A 176 -15.05 16.34 -0.66
N THR A 177 -16.35 16.66 -0.65
CA THR A 177 -16.90 17.92 -1.19
C THR A 177 -17.47 18.81 -0.08
N ASP A 178 -17.63 18.26 1.11
CA ASP A 178 -18.14 18.91 2.31
C ASP A 178 -17.54 18.19 3.52
N GLU A 179 -16.96 18.94 4.45
CA GLU A 179 -16.29 18.43 5.64
C GLU A 179 -16.47 19.37 6.83
N THR A 180 -16.44 18.80 8.03
CA THR A 180 -16.52 19.52 9.29
C THR A 180 -15.35 19.16 10.19
N GLU A 181 -14.79 20.16 10.87
CA GLU A 181 -13.75 19.95 11.87
C GLU A 181 -14.37 19.55 13.22
N LYS A 182 -13.82 18.50 13.84
CA LYS A 182 -14.18 18.04 15.18
C LYS A 182 -12.98 18.14 16.09
N GLN A 183 -13.16 18.76 17.25
CA GLN A 183 -12.17 18.76 18.32
C GLN A 183 -12.36 17.53 19.20
N ILE A 184 -11.27 16.81 19.44
CA ILE A 184 -11.22 15.63 20.30
C ILE A 184 -10.15 15.84 21.35
N THR A 185 -10.52 15.64 22.61
CA THR A 185 -9.57 15.65 23.72
C THR A 185 -9.10 14.23 24.03
N VAL A 186 -7.79 14.02 23.96
CA VAL A 186 -7.14 12.73 24.28
C VAL A 186 -6.31 12.84 25.54
N LYS A 187 -6.24 11.75 26.31
CA LYS A 187 -5.41 11.64 27.49
C LYS A 187 -4.00 11.23 27.11
N LYS A 188 -3.00 12.08 27.38
CA LYS A 188 -1.59 11.74 27.20
C LYS A 188 -1.03 11.17 28.49
N THR A 189 -0.40 10.00 28.40
CA THR A 189 0.14 9.28 29.56
C THR A 189 1.53 8.71 29.25
N LYS A 190 2.28 8.34 30.28
CA LYS A 190 3.64 7.77 30.15
C LYS A 190 3.82 6.55 31.03
N PHE A 191 4.44 5.51 30.49
CA PHE A 191 4.90 4.36 31.25
C PHE A 191 6.19 4.70 32.00
N VAL A 192 6.18 4.50 33.32
CA VAL A 192 7.30 4.83 34.22
C VAL A 192 7.70 3.66 35.12
N ASN A 193 7.60 2.42 34.62
CA ASN A 193 7.85 1.17 35.37
C ASN A 193 6.94 0.96 36.59
N GLU A 194 5.80 1.64 36.62
CA GLU A 194 4.75 1.52 37.63
C GLU A 194 3.51 0.83 37.03
N PRO A 195 2.64 0.19 37.84
CA PRO A 195 1.43 -0.47 37.35
C PRO A 195 0.40 0.50 36.75
N LYS A 196 0.54 1.81 37.02
CA LYS A 196 -0.30 2.88 36.47
C LYS A 196 0.55 3.81 35.61
N LEU A 197 -0.02 4.28 34.51
CA LEU A 197 0.63 5.27 33.65
C LEU A 197 0.64 6.65 34.34
N ALA A 198 1.75 7.35 34.24
CA ALA A 198 1.87 8.74 34.68
C ALA A 198 1.04 9.64 33.77
N ASN A 199 0.20 10.49 34.37
CA ASN A 199 -0.61 11.45 33.63
C ASN A 199 0.27 12.61 33.14
N LEU A 200 0.29 12.86 31.82
CA LEU A 200 1.01 13.97 31.21
C LEU A 200 0.09 15.13 30.79
N GLY A 201 -1.21 15.01 31.02
CA GLY A 201 -2.23 15.99 30.68
C GLY A 201 -3.17 15.54 29.58
N ASP A 202 -4.05 16.47 29.20
CA ASP A 202 -5.02 16.30 28.12
C ASP A 202 -4.55 17.10 26.91
N VAL A 203 -4.70 16.55 25.72
CA VAL A 203 -4.31 17.18 24.46
C VAL A 203 -5.54 17.26 23.57
N THR A 204 -5.87 18.45 23.09
CA THR A 204 -6.95 18.63 22.12
C THR A 204 -6.38 18.57 20.71
N MET A 205 -7.02 17.75 19.87
CA MET A 205 -6.67 17.52 18.48
C MET A 205 -7.86 17.82 17.59
N THR A 206 -7.61 18.33 16.39
CA THR A 206 -8.65 18.57 15.38
C THR A 206 -8.58 17.48 14.33
N ILE A 207 -9.71 16.83 14.08
CA ILE A 207 -9.87 15.87 12.99
C ILE A 207 -10.95 16.34 12.03
N LYS A 208 -10.86 15.90 10.76
CA LYS A 208 -11.87 16.20 9.74
C LYS A 208 -12.85 15.04 9.64
N GLU A 209 -14.14 15.36 9.61
CA GLU A 209 -15.22 14.42 9.29
C GLU A 209 -15.82 14.81 7.94
N HIS A 210 -15.90 13.84 7.01
CA HIS A 210 -16.44 14.07 5.68
C HIS A 210 -17.97 13.88 5.69
N ASN A 211 -18.69 14.89 5.19
CA ASN A 211 -20.15 14.89 5.15
C ASN A 211 -20.70 14.50 3.77
N LYS A 212 -19.96 14.81 2.70
CA LYS A 212 -20.33 14.47 1.31
C LYS A 212 -19.09 14.12 0.50
N CYS A 213 -19.20 13.12 -0.36
CA CYS A 213 -18.11 12.65 -1.22
C CYS A 213 -18.54 12.63 -2.68
N LYS A 214 -17.59 12.86 -3.60
CA LYS A 214 -17.77 12.68 -5.04
C LYS A 214 -16.51 12.13 -5.68
N CYS A 215 -16.66 11.43 -6.80
CA CYS A 215 -15.54 11.09 -7.67
C CYS A 215 -15.07 12.35 -8.39
N LEU A 216 -13.87 12.81 -8.07
CA LEU A 216 -13.24 14.00 -8.67
C LEU A 216 -11.91 13.62 -9.32
N CYS A 217 -11.46 14.40 -10.30
CA CYS A 217 -10.16 14.18 -10.93
C CYS A 217 -9.03 14.23 -9.90
N LYS A 218 -8.10 13.27 -9.98
CA LYS A 218 -6.88 13.23 -9.14
C LYS A 218 -5.95 14.42 -9.42
N LYS A 219 -5.93 14.87 -10.68
CA LYS A 219 -5.22 16.05 -11.15
C LYS A 219 -6.17 17.23 -11.31
N SER A 220 -5.62 18.42 -11.20
CA SER A 220 -6.25 19.71 -11.37
C SER A 220 -5.46 20.54 -12.40
N ALA A 221 -6.00 21.71 -12.76
CA ALA A 221 -5.33 22.60 -13.70
C ALA A 221 -3.96 23.10 -13.21
N SER A 222 -3.76 23.22 -11.90
CA SER A 222 -2.47 23.61 -11.32
C SER A 222 -1.41 22.51 -11.40
N ASP A 223 -1.80 21.26 -11.65
CA ASP A 223 -0.87 20.14 -11.79
C ASP A 223 -0.32 20.02 -13.23
N CYS A 224 -0.86 20.82 -14.17
CA CYS A 224 -0.38 20.86 -15.54
C CYS A 224 0.76 21.87 -15.70
N ASN A 225 1.72 21.55 -16.58
CA ASN A 225 2.81 22.46 -16.92
C ASN A 225 2.34 23.61 -17.85
N GLY A 226 3.20 24.60 -18.10
CA GLY A 226 2.86 25.77 -18.92
C GLY A 226 2.56 25.49 -20.40
N LEU A 227 2.89 24.30 -20.91
CA LEU A 227 2.60 23.84 -22.27
C LEU A 227 1.36 22.93 -22.33
N GLN A 228 0.73 22.64 -21.20
CA GLN A 228 -0.42 21.77 -21.07
C GLN A 228 -1.69 22.55 -20.75
N ARG A 229 -2.83 22.00 -21.18
CA ARG A 229 -4.15 22.39 -20.70
C ARG A 229 -4.82 21.22 -20.01
N PHE A 230 -5.53 21.49 -18.92
CA PHE A 230 -6.29 20.47 -18.23
C PHE A 230 -7.63 20.20 -18.91
N ILE A 231 -7.88 18.94 -19.27
CA ILE A 231 -9.15 18.48 -19.82
C ILE A 231 -9.96 17.80 -18.73
N ARG A 232 -10.97 18.52 -18.23
CA ARG A 232 -11.81 18.03 -17.13
C ARG A 232 -12.58 16.76 -17.48
N SER A 233 -13.07 16.63 -18.71
CA SER A 233 -13.81 15.47 -19.21
C SER A 233 -12.97 14.20 -19.39
N GLN A 234 -11.67 14.27 -19.13
CA GLN A 234 -10.74 13.13 -19.20
C GLN A 234 -9.83 13.07 -17.97
N CYS A 235 -9.97 14.00 -17.03
CA CYS A 235 -9.11 14.14 -15.85
C CYS A 235 -7.59 14.10 -16.15
N ARG A 236 -7.16 14.66 -17.29
CA ARG A 236 -5.75 14.65 -17.73
C ARG A 236 -5.28 16.00 -18.26
N CYS A 237 -3.97 16.19 -18.21
CA CYS A 237 -3.30 17.31 -18.88
C CYS A 237 -3.00 16.89 -20.33
N GLU A 238 -3.36 17.73 -21.30
CA GLU A 238 -3.04 17.53 -22.71
C GLU A 238 -2.11 18.65 -23.19
N CYS A 239 -1.09 18.27 -23.95
CA CYS A 239 -0.16 19.20 -24.56
C CYS A 239 -0.87 20.08 -25.60
N THR A 240 -0.54 21.36 -25.61
CA THR A 240 -1.13 22.34 -26.53
C THR A 240 -0.43 22.39 -27.89
N ASN A 241 0.82 21.92 -27.96
CA ASN A 241 1.66 21.86 -29.17
C ASN A 241 1.48 20.55 -29.96
N SER A 242 0.23 20.18 -30.28
CA SER A 242 -0.08 18.93 -31.00
C SER A 242 0.65 18.80 -32.35
N LYS A 243 0.87 19.91 -33.07
CA LYS A 243 1.62 19.91 -34.34
C LYS A 243 3.07 19.48 -34.18
N GLU A 244 3.72 19.85 -33.08
CA GLU A 244 5.09 19.41 -32.78
C GLU A 244 5.12 17.93 -32.42
N ALA A 245 4.08 17.43 -31.74
CA ALA A 245 3.92 16.00 -31.48
C ALA A 245 3.79 15.19 -32.78
N ASP A 246 2.98 15.66 -33.72
CA ASP A 246 2.80 15.01 -35.03
C ASP A 246 4.12 14.98 -35.83
N GLN A 247 4.89 16.06 -35.79
CA GLN A 247 6.21 16.12 -36.43
C GLN A 247 7.21 15.20 -35.73
N CYS A 248 7.18 15.14 -34.40
CA CYS A 248 8.04 14.27 -33.60
C CYS A 248 7.81 12.80 -33.94
N ALA A 249 6.54 12.41 -34.12
CA ALA A 249 6.14 11.04 -34.42
C ALA A 249 6.65 10.54 -35.79
N GLN A 250 6.99 11.45 -36.71
CA GLN A 250 7.57 11.07 -38.02
C GLN A 250 9.00 10.53 -37.90
N ASN A 251 9.72 10.87 -36.82
CA ASN A 251 11.07 10.38 -36.61
C ASN A 251 11.08 9.13 -35.71
N PRO A 252 11.52 7.96 -36.22
CA PRO A 252 11.49 6.71 -35.45
C PRO A 252 12.45 6.71 -34.25
N LYS A 253 13.44 7.60 -34.20
CA LYS A 253 14.37 7.74 -33.06
C LYS A 253 13.82 8.66 -31.97
N LYS A 254 12.71 9.35 -32.22
CA LYS A 254 12.12 10.30 -31.27
C LYS A 254 10.79 9.80 -30.73
N LEU A 255 10.43 10.35 -29.58
CA LEU A 255 9.17 10.14 -28.88
C LEU A 255 8.70 11.48 -28.33
N PHE A 256 7.42 11.76 -28.49
CA PHE A 256 6.83 12.93 -27.86
C PHE A 256 6.47 12.60 -26.42
N ASP A 257 7.14 13.23 -25.46
CA ASP A 257 6.84 13.06 -24.05
C ASP A 257 5.65 13.93 -23.65
N SER A 258 4.55 13.29 -23.23
CA SER A 258 3.32 13.98 -22.84
C SER A 258 3.44 14.75 -21.53
N ASN A 259 4.41 14.41 -20.67
CA ASN A 259 4.59 15.09 -19.38
C ASN A 259 5.32 16.42 -19.51
N SER A 260 6.34 16.51 -20.38
CA SER A 260 7.08 17.73 -20.68
C SER A 260 6.56 18.48 -21.92
N CYS A 261 5.73 17.83 -22.74
CA CYS A 261 5.29 18.33 -24.05
C CYS A 261 6.45 18.63 -24.99
N ALA A 262 7.48 17.77 -24.97
CA ALA A 262 8.69 17.94 -25.76
C ALA A 262 8.97 16.71 -26.61
N CYS A 263 9.59 16.94 -27.77
CA CYS A 263 10.09 15.88 -28.63
C CYS A 263 11.48 15.44 -28.16
N VAL A 264 11.55 14.27 -27.52
CA VAL A 264 12.78 13.73 -26.93
C VAL A 264 13.29 12.52 -27.71
N CYS A 265 14.56 12.20 -27.56
CA CYS A 265 15.11 10.96 -28.08
C CYS A 265 14.55 9.75 -27.32
N ARG A 266 14.18 8.68 -28.04
CA ARG A 266 13.72 7.43 -27.43
C ARG A 266 14.76 6.83 -26.49
N ASP A 267 16.00 6.83 -26.96
CA ASP A 267 17.14 6.33 -26.22
C ASP A 267 18.12 7.47 -25.94
N THR A 268 18.32 7.79 -24.68
CA THR A 268 19.42 8.65 -24.22
C THR A 268 20.59 7.77 -23.81
N LYS A 269 21.79 8.10 -24.29
CA LYS A 269 23.02 7.35 -23.96
C LYS A 269 24.05 8.25 -23.30
N TYR A 270 24.88 7.64 -22.45
CA TYR A 270 26.08 8.30 -21.96
C TYR A 270 27.09 8.46 -23.10
N CYS A 271 27.70 9.64 -23.19
CA CYS A 271 28.73 9.94 -24.17
C CYS A 271 30.11 9.98 -23.49
N ASP A 272 31.12 9.42 -24.15
CA ASP A 272 32.50 9.43 -23.67
C ASP A 272 33.09 10.86 -23.63
N HIS A 273 34.23 11.02 -22.95
CA HIS A 273 34.85 12.33 -22.69
C HIS A 273 35.01 13.20 -23.94
N GLY A 274 34.58 14.47 -23.83
CA GLY A 274 34.65 15.45 -24.91
C GLY A 274 33.46 15.42 -25.88
N LEU A 275 32.52 14.47 -25.71
CA LEU A 275 31.28 14.40 -26.46
C LEU A 275 30.09 14.77 -25.56
N ARG A 276 29.07 15.42 -26.14
CA ARG A 276 27.77 15.67 -25.51
C ARG A 276 26.65 15.02 -26.31
N PHE A 277 25.65 14.51 -25.60
CA PHE A 277 24.46 13.96 -26.23
C PHE A 277 23.61 15.09 -26.77
N ASP A 278 23.37 15.07 -28.08
CA ASP A 278 22.56 16.05 -28.78
C ASP A 278 21.12 15.54 -28.89
N GLN A 279 20.17 16.28 -28.30
CA GLN A 279 18.74 15.91 -28.28
C GLN A 279 18.03 16.14 -29.62
N GLU A 280 18.66 16.83 -30.57
CA GLU A 280 18.10 17.05 -31.90
C GLU A 280 18.34 15.85 -32.81
N THR A 281 19.57 15.35 -32.81
CA THR A 281 20.06 14.25 -33.65
C THR A 281 20.03 12.89 -32.97
N CYS A 282 19.90 12.86 -31.64
CA CYS A 282 19.97 11.65 -30.80
C CYS A 282 21.32 10.92 -30.89
N LEU A 283 22.41 11.68 -31.01
CA LEU A 283 23.78 11.18 -31.15
C LEU A 283 24.75 11.95 -30.25
N CYS A 284 25.89 11.33 -29.91
CA CYS A 284 26.98 11.99 -29.22
C CYS A 284 27.80 12.82 -30.21
N GLN A 285 27.94 14.12 -29.96
CA GLN A 285 28.67 15.05 -30.82
C GLN A 285 29.78 15.78 -30.04
N PRO A 286 30.88 16.20 -30.69
CA PRO A 286 31.92 17.00 -30.04
C PRO A 286 31.36 18.32 -29.53
N THR A 287 31.71 18.71 -28.31
CA THR A 287 31.48 20.08 -27.83
C THR A 287 32.36 21.04 -28.64
N GLY A 288 31.73 21.88 -29.47
CA GLY A 288 32.39 22.98 -30.18
C GLY A 288 32.88 24.08 -29.26
#